data_AF-A0A836W084-F1
#
_entry.id   AF-A0A836W084-F1
#
_cell.length_a   1.000
_cell.length_b   1.000
_cell.length_c   1.000
_cell.angle_alpha   90.00
_cell.angle_beta   90.00
_cell.angle_gamma   90.00
#
_symmetry.space_group_name_H-M   'P 1'
#
loop_
_entity.id
_entity.type
_entity.pdbx_description
1 polymer ?
#
loop_
_entity_poly.entity_id
_entity_poly.type
_entity_poly.pdbx_seq_one_letter_code
_entity_poly.pdbx_strand_id
1 'polypeptide(L)'
;MVVLSLAGIGLQLSACKTPKAPAASSGRRKPSDVSDAVSPWPHLVSVWLLAAWWGGLALSIPFYRAYPRLTLPWLLVAWLGIAAAVGFAARWLPVTLASPSPGGTPRPRWRWAGLLTALLAASVAGLMGRAADLNGKGVPGWRDRTGLERIAHRVIQTARAHRRRPVAPPDGGTTIEFIFYVYAEPALFFHLSVADVVAQPVTNLDFASPAAPRSPVPVYLVAGPHALRSETFRRQLEDYRDHFVLLNEFAYRPSPLVLLNDYDPRTLDGAKQEKVRLYAMRP
;
A
#
# COMPACT_ATOMS: atom_id res chain seq x y z
N MET A 1 18.85 13.53 10.16
CA MET A 1 18.04 14.23 11.17
C MET A 1 17.54 15.51 10.54
N VAL A 2 16.25 15.58 10.19
CA VAL A 2 15.61 16.82 9.74
C VAL A 2 14.86 17.35 10.96
N VAL A 3 15.34 18.45 11.53
CA VAL A 3 14.64 19.20 12.57
C VAL A 3 13.45 19.86 11.88
N LEU A 4 12.27 19.23 11.98
CA LEU A 4 11.01 19.80 11.55
C LEU A 4 10.63 20.88 12.57
N SER A 5 10.89 22.13 12.20
CA SER A 5 10.57 23.32 12.98
C SER A 5 9.04 23.48 13.06
N LEU A 6 8.45 23.00 14.16
CA LEU A 6 7.03 23.12 14.51
C LEU A 6 6.74 24.40 15.34
N ALA A 7 7.59 25.42 15.26
CA ALA A 7 7.52 26.60 16.12
C ALA A 7 6.67 27.78 15.58
N GLY A 8 5.92 27.60 14.48
CA GLY A 8 5.34 28.74 13.74
C GLY A 8 3.86 29.09 13.95
N ILE A 9 3.07 28.32 14.71
CA ILE A 9 1.59 28.48 14.75
C ILE A 9 1.06 28.89 16.13
N GLY A 10 1.95 29.14 17.10
CA GLY A 10 1.58 29.58 18.44
C GLY A 10 1.87 31.05 18.68
N LEU A 11 1.08 31.98 18.12
CA LEU A 11 0.76 33.29 18.74
C LEU A 11 -0.06 34.17 17.77
N GLN A 12 -1.38 34.02 17.74
CA GLN A 12 -2.31 35.12 17.41
C GLN A 12 -3.65 34.91 18.13
N LEU A 13 -3.59 34.76 19.46
CA LEU A 13 -4.78 34.78 20.33
C LEU A 13 -4.79 35.98 21.28
N SER A 14 -4.23 37.12 20.86
CA SER A 14 -4.25 38.34 21.68
C SER A 14 -4.68 39.54 20.85
N ALA A 15 -5.99 39.67 20.62
CA ALA A 15 -6.69 40.95 20.45
C ALA A 15 -8.21 40.75 20.29
N CYS A 16 -8.87 39.98 21.18
CA CYS A 16 -10.31 40.16 21.37
C CYS A 16 -10.50 41.45 22.18
N LYS A 17 -10.52 42.59 21.49
CA LYS A 17 -11.02 43.85 22.04
C LYS A 17 -12.47 43.61 22.48
N THR A 18 -12.70 43.62 23.79
CA THR A 18 -14.05 43.67 24.36
C THR A 18 -14.72 44.98 23.90
N PRO A 19 -15.89 44.94 23.24
CA PRO A 19 -16.61 46.15 22.89
C PRO A 19 -17.08 46.85 24.17
N LYS A 20 -16.72 48.14 24.29
CA LYS A 20 -17.14 49.03 25.37
C LYS A 20 -18.66 49.19 25.30
N ALA A 21 -19.36 48.87 26.39
CA ALA A 21 -20.81 48.89 26.47
C ALA A 21 -21.39 50.30 26.20
N PRO A 22 -22.35 50.46 25.26
CA PRO A 22 -23.08 51.70 25.13
C PRO A 22 -24.16 51.83 26.22
N ALA A 23 -24.35 53.06 26.69
CA ALA A 23 -25.32 53.45 27.69
C ALA A 23 -26.75 53.06 27.32
N ALA A 24 -27.53 52.68 28.33
CA ALA A 24 -28.87 52.16 28.22
C ALA A 24 -29.86 53.17 27.60
N SER A 25 -30.28 52.91 26.35
CA SER A 25 -31.51 53.47 25.79
C SER A 25 -32.58 52.38 25.77
N SER A 26 -33.69 52.61 26.46
CA SER A 26 -34.86 51.71 26.55
C SER A 26 -35.61 51.64 25.22
N GLY A 27 -35.12 50.83 24.28
CA GLY A 27 -35.77 50.51 23.03
C GLY A 27 -36.24 49.06 23.02
N ARG A 28 -37.54 48.86 22.81
CA ARG A 28 -38.24 47.57 22.67
C ARG A 28 -37.55 46.69 21.62
N ARG A 29 -36.79 45.66 22.05
CA ARG A 29 -36.09 44.72 21.15
C ARG A 29 -37.10 43.83 20.43
N LYS A 30 -36.97 43.72 19.10
CA LYS A 30 -37.66 42.73 18.28
C LYS A 30 -37.11 41.32 18.59
N PRO A 31 -37.94 40.25 18.57
CA PRO A 31 -37.52 38.90 19.00
C PRO A 31 -36.68 38.11 17.98
N SER A 32 -36.14 38.74 16.92
CA SER A 32 -35.49 38.03 15.81
C SER A 32 -33.96 38.09 15.80
N ASP A 33 -33.33 38.71 16.81
CA ASP A 33 -31.86 38.87 16.89
C ASP A 33 -31.20 37.91 17.89
N VAL A 34 -31.74 36.70 18.07
CA VAL A 34 -30.91 35.58 18.57
C VAL A 34 -30.11 35.10 17.37
N SER A 35 -29.13 35.92 16.98
CA SER A 35 -28.07 35.46 16.08
C SER A 35 -27.42 34.27 16.77
N ASP A 36 -27.55 33.10 16.14
CA ASP A 36 -26.80 31.90 16.45
C ASP A 36 -25.30 32.25 16.37
N ALA A 37 -24.76 32.75 17.48
CA ALA A 37 -23.33 32.93 17.66
C ALA A 37 -22.74 31.54 17.80
N VAL A 38 -22.56 30.87 16.65
CA VAL A 38 -21.90 29.58 16.54
C VAL A 38 -20.53 29.75 17.16
N SER A 39 -20.40 29.21 18.37
CA SER A 39 -19.18 29.18 19.16
C SER A 39 -18.01 28.72 18.27
N PRO A 40 -16.86 29.42 18.22
CA PRO A 40 -15.73 29.05 17.38
C PRO A 40 -15.00 27.79 17.85
N TRP A 41 -15.34 27.31 19.06
CA TRP A 41 -14.70 26.19 19.74
C TRP A 41 -14.69 24.85 18.96
N PRO A 42 -15.78 24.43 18.27
CA PRO A 42 -15.81 23.15 17.55
C PRO A 42 -14.79 23.07 16.41
N HIS A 43 -14.54 24.19 15.73
CA HIS A 43 -13.56 24.25 14.63
C HIS A 43 -12.13 24.10 15.13
N LEU A 44 -11.80 24.73 16.25
CA LEU A 44 -10.47 24.68 16.84
C LEU A 44 -10.13 23.25 17.28
N VAL A 45 -11.07 22.57 17.96
CA VAL A 45 -10.91 21.18 18.40
C VAL A 45 -10.69 20.25 17.20
N SER A 46 -11.45 20.43 16.13
CA SER A 46 -11.32 19.61 14.91
C SER A 46 -9.93 19.76 14.25
N VAL A 47 -9.40 20.98 14.20
CA VAL A 47 -8.06 21.24 13.65
C VAL A 47 -6.97 20.61 14.51
N TRP A 48 -7.06 20.75 15.84
CA TRP A 48 -6.10 20.15 16.76
C TRP A 48 -6.13 18.61 16.71
N LEU A 49 -7.32 18.01 16.61
CA LEU A 49 -7.47 16.56 16.46
C LEU A 49 -6.82 16.08 15.16
N LEU A 50 -7.05 16.78 14.05
CA LEU A 50 -6.48 16.44 12.75
C LEU A 50 -4.95 16.57 12.76
N ALA A 51 -4.42 17.64 13.36
CA ALA A 51 -2.98 17.87 13.49
C ALA A 51 -2.31 16.79 14.38
N ALA A 52 -2.93 16.45 15.51
CA ALA A 52 -2.45 15.39 16.39
C ALA A 52 -2.47 14.03 15.69
N TRP A 53 -3.53 13.72 14.94
CA TRP A 53 -3.64 12.47 14.19
C TRP A 53 -2.58 12.38 13.08
N TRP A 54 -2.40 13.44 12.31
CA TRP A 54 -1.38 13.50 11.26
C TRP A 54 0.03 13.36 11.85
N GLY A 55 0.33 14.12 12.91
CA GLY A 55 1.64 14.12 13.57
C GLY A 55 1.95 12.77 14.22
N GLY A 56 0.97 12.16 14.90
CA GLY A 56 1.11 10.84 15.50
C GLY A 56 1.40 9.76 14.47
N LEU A 57 0.71 9.78 13.32
CA LEU A 57 0.97 8.84 12.23
C LEU A 57 2.31 9.09 11.53
N ALA A 58 2.65 10.35 11.26
CA ALA A 58 3.93 10.72 10.66
C ALA A 58 5.12 10.27 11.54
N LEU A 59 4.98 10.37 12.86
CA LEU A 59 5.95 9.87 13.82
C LEU A 59 5.95 8.34 13.88
N SER A 60 4.78 7.70 13.88
CA SER A 60 4.67 6.25 14.06
C SER A 60 5.11 5.43 12.85
N ILE A 61 4.78 5.88 11.62
CA ILE A 61 5.08 5.14 10.37
C ILE A 61 6.54 4.70 10.23
N PRO A 62 7.59 5.52 10.49
CA PRO A 62 8.97 5.06 10.37
C PRO A 62 9.36 4.01 11.41
N PHE A 63 8.74 4.00 12.59
CA PHE A 63 9.02 3.03 13.66
C PHE A 63 8.10 1.80 13.61
N TYR A 64 6.98 1.88 12.89
CA TYR A 64 6.02 0.81 12.79
C TYR A 64 6.48 -0.25 11.78
N ARG A 65 6.95 -1.37 12.31
CA ARG A 65 7.44 -2.49 11.48
C ARG A 65 6.31 -3.32 10.89
N ALA A 66 5.21 -3.50 11.63
CA ALA A 66 4.30 -4.61 11.39
C ALA A 66 3.53 -4.52 10.07
N TYR A 67 3.12 -3.33 9.58
CA TYR A 67 2.44 -3.21 8.29
C TYR A 67 2.43 -1.75 7.79
N PRO A 68 2.62 -1.49 6.48
CA PRO A 68 2.40 -0.14 5.94
C PRO A 68 0.94 0.32 5.98
N ARG A 69 0.00 -0.43 6.58
CA ARG A 69 -1.43 -0.08 6.64
C ARG A 69 -1.68 1.31 7.24
N LEU A 70 -0.78 1.81 8.09
CA LEU A 70 -0.85 3.16 8.66
C LEU A 70 -0.66 4.27 7.62
N THR A 71 -0.15 3.98 6.42
CA THR A 71 -0.04 4.97 5.35
C THR A 71 -1.40 5.38 4.81
N LEU A 72 -2.41 4.49 4.81
CA LEU A 72 -3.75 4.82 4.32
C LEU A 72 -4.48 5.82 5.24
N PRO A 73 -4.57 5.60 6.57
CA PRO A 73 -5.06 6.62 7.50
C PRO A 73 -4.24 7.91 7.42
N TRP A 74 -2.92 7.81 7.25
CA TRP A 74 -2.06 9.00 7.16
C TRP A 74 -2.36 9.82 5.90
N LEU A 75 -2.54 9.15 4.77
CA LEU A 75 -2.91 9.78 3.51
C LEU A 75 -4.29 10.42 3.60
N LEU A 76 -5.26 9.73 4.22
CA LEU A 76 -6.61 10.26 4.44
C LEU A 76 -6.56 11.57 5.25
N VAL A 77 -5.82 11.58 6.36
CA VAL A 77 -5.67 12.77 7.21
C VAL A 77 -4.94 13.89 6.48
N ALA A 78 -3.93 13.56 5.67
CA ALA A 78 -3.24 14.54 4.83
C ALA A 78 -4.21 15.20 3.83
N TRP A 79 -5.06 14.42 3.16
CA TRP A 79 -6.09 14.94 2.25
C TRP A 79 -7.12 15.83 2.96
N LEU A 80 -7.58 15.42 4.14
CA LEU A 80 -8.49 16.23 4.95
C LEU A 80 -7.82 17.55 5.38
N GLY A 81 -6.53 17.52 5.75
CA GLY A 81 -5.76 18.71 6.09
C GLY A 81 -5.61 19.67 4.92
N ILE A 82 -5.36 19.13 3.72
CA ILE A 82 -5.31 19.89 2.48
C ILE A 82 -6.66 20.54 2.19
N ALA A 83 -7.77 19.79 2.26
CA ALA A 83 -9.11 20.31 2.02
C ALA A 83 -9.47 21.42 3.02
N ALA A 84 -9.14 21.25 4.30
CA ALA A 84 -9.35 22.27 5.32
C ALA A 84 -8.52 23.54 5.06
N ALA A 85 -7.24 23.39 4.67
CA ALA A 85 -6.38 24.51 4.32
C ALA A 85 -6.89 25.28 3.10
N VAL A 86 -7.36 24.57 2.06
CA VAL A 86 -7.99 25.18 0.88
C VAL A 86 -9.27 25.92 1.26
N GLY A 87 -10.14 25.31 2.07
CA GLY A 87 -11.37 25.95 2.55
C GLY A 87 -11.10 27.19 3.41
N PHE A 88 -10.07 27.16 4.25
CA PHE A 88 -9.64 28.33 5.02
C PHE A 88 -9.10 29.42 4.09
N ALA A 89 -8.17 29.09 3.18
CA ALA A 89 -7.62 30.05 2.23
C ALA A 89 -8.70 30.70 1.34
N ALA A 90 -9.72 29.93 0.94
CA ALA A 90 -10.86 30.43 0.18
C ALA A 90 -11.74 31.42 0.96
N ARG A 91 -11.71 31.43 2.30
CA ARG A 91 -12.40 32.45 3.12
C ARG A 91 -11.64 33.77 3.17
N TRP A 92 -10.31 33.70 3.16
CA TRP A 92 -9.45 34.89 3.15
C TRP A 92 -9.23 35.46 1.75
N LEU A 93 -9.41 34.64 0.71
CA LEU A 93 -9.57 35.11 -0.65
C LEU A 93 -11.03 35.56 -0.84
N PRO A 94 -11.33 36.85 -1.03
CA PRO A 94 -12.62 37.25 -1.55
C PRO A 94 -12.71 36.70 -2.98
N VAL A 95 -13.28 35.51 -3.13
CA VAL A 95 -13.79 34.99 -4.40
C VAL A 95 -15.05 35.80 -4.67
N THR A 96 -14.87 37.07 -5.04
CA THR A 96 -15.90 37.76 -5.79
C THR A 96 -15.97 36.99 -7.10
N LEU A 97 -16.99 36.15 -7.24
CA LEU A 97 -17.65 35.88 -8.52
C LEU A 97 -18.21 37.23 -9.00
N ALA A 98 -17.32 38.19 -9.24
CA ALA A 98 -17.67 39.48 -9.81
C ALA A 98 -18.13 39.14 -11.21
N SER A 99 -19.40 39.43 -11.49
CA SER A 99 -19.87 39.62 -12.85
C SER A 99 -18.77 40.33 -13.64
N PRO A 100 -18.33 39.79 -14.79
CA PRO A 100 -17.21 40.35 -15.53
C PRO A 100 -17.56 41.80 -15.86
N SER A 101 -16.94 42.74 -15.14
CA SER A 101 -17.09 44.16 -15.44
C SER A 101 -16.24 44.41 -16.69
N PRO A 102 -16.83 44.80 -17.82
CA PRO A 102 -16.10 44.94 -19.07
C PRO A 102 -15.13 46.12 -18.94
N GLY A 103 -13.84 45.82 -18.84
CA GLY A 103 -12.76 46.82 -18.79
C GLY A 103 -11.80 46.72 -17.59
N GLY A 104 -12.05 45.84 -16.61
CA GLY A 104 -11.14 45.67 -15.47
C GLY A 104 -9.94 44.77 -15.79
N THR A 105 -8.72 45.30 -15.76
CA THR A 105 -7.49 44.49 -15.87
C THR A 105 -7.48 43.37 -14.82
N PRO A 106 -7.19 42.10 -15.18
CA PRO A 106 -7.26 40.97 -14.26
C PRO A 106 -6.30 41.17 -13.09
N ARG A 107 -6.86 41.36 -11.88
CA ARG A 107 -6.08 41.58 -10.66
C ARG A 107 -5.29 40.32 -10.26
N PRO A 108 -4.10 40.46 -9.63
CA PRO A 108 -3.11 39.40 -9.36
C PRO A 108 -3.53 38.32 -8.34
N ARG A 109 -4.81 38.20 -7.99
CA ARG A 109 -5.31 37.34 -6.89
C ARG A 109 -5.38 35.86 -7.25
N TRP A 110 -5.63 35.52 -8.52
CA TRP A 110 -5.61 34.13 -8.98
C TRP A 110 -4.18 33.55 -8.99
N ARG A 111 -3.17 34.41 -9.15
CA ARG A 111 -1.76 34.00 -9.10
C ARG A 111 -1.35 33.47 -7.72
N TRP A 112 -1.87 34.03 -6.64
CA TRP A 112 -1.56 33.56 -5.28
C TRP A 112 -2.22 32.23 -4.94
N ALA A 113 -3.48 32.01 -5.36
CA ALA A 113 -4.12 30.71 -5.23
C ALA A 113 -3.36 29.64 -6.04
N GLY A 114 -3.01 29.94 -7.30
CA GLY A 114 -2.19 29.07 -8.13
C GLY A 114 -0.82 28.79 -7.54
N LEU A 115 -0.17 29.79 -6.93
CA LEU A 115 1.13 29.64 -6.27
C LEU A 115 1.04 28.73 -5.02
N LEU A 116 0.00 28.89 -4.19
CA LEU A 116 -0.20 28.04 -3.01
C LEU A 116 -0.49 26.59 -3.41
N THR A 117 -1.36 26.38 -4.41
CA THR A 117 -1.62 25.03 -4.94
C THR A 117 -0.36 24.44 -5.57
N ALA A 118 0.43 25.23 -6.30
CA ALA A 118 1.70 24.78 -6.88
C ALA A 118 2.75 24.45 -5.81
N LEU A 119 2.85 25.24 -4.73
CA LEU A 119 3.74 24.97 -3.60
C LEU A 119 3.31 23.71 -2.84
N LEU A 120 2.01 23.50 -2.67
CA LEU A 120 1.48 22.28 -2.06
C LEU A 120 1.77 21.07 -2.95
N ALA A 121 1.49 21.15 -4.25
CA ALA A 121 1.81 20.09 -5.21
C ALA A 121 3.32 19.81 -5.25
N ALA A 122 4.16 20.84 -5.24
CA ALA A 122 5.61 20.72 -5.23
C ALA A 122 6.14 20.11 -3.92
N SER A 123 5.54 20.45 -2.77
CA SER A 123 5.92 19.86 -1.48
C SER A 123 5.49 18.40 -1.36
N VAL A 124 4.29 18.04 -1.86
CA VAL A 124 3.85 16.64 -1.98
C VAL A 124 4.75 15.87 -2.95
N ALA A 125 5.04 16.41 -4.14
CA ALA A 125 5.94 15.79 -5.10
C ALA A 125 7.36 15.65 -4.53
N GLY A 126 7.86 16.64 -3.79
CA GLY A 126 9.14 16.57 -3.09
C GLY A 126 9.16 15.52 -1.99
N LEU A 127 8.07 15.37 -1.23
CA LEU A 127 7.89 14.31 -0.23
C LEU A 127 7.83 12.94 -0.89
N MET A 128 7.13 12.79 -2.02
CA MET A 128 7.05 11.53 -2.76
C MET A 128 8.40 11.17 -3.42
N GLY A 129 9.13 12.14 -3.95
CA GLY A 129 10.49 11.94 -4.48
C GLY A 129 11.47 11.54 -3.38
N ARG A 130 11.41 12.21 -2.21
CA ARG A 130 12.17 11.81 -1.02
C ARG A 130 11.74 10.44 -0.50
N ALA A 131 10.45 10.10 -0.57
CA ALA A 131 9.95 8.79 -0.18
C ALA A 131 10.46 7.68 -1.10
N ALA A 132 10.59 7.95 -2.40
CA ALA A 132 11.22 7.05 -3.36
C ALA A 132 12.72 6.83 -3.06
N ASP A 133 13.46 7.90 -2.72
CA ASP A 133 14.85 7.78 -2.25
C ASP A 133 14.95 7.00 -0.93
N LEU A 134 13.98 7.18 -0.02
CA LEU A 134 13.88 6.44 1.23
C LEU A 134 13.51 4.97 1.02
N ASN A 135 12.89 4.64 -0.11
CA ASN A 135 12.63 3.27 -0.51
C ASN A 135 13.94 2.53 -0.81
N GLY A 136 14.91 3.21 -1.41
CA GLY A 136 16.30 2.75 -1.53
C GLY A 136 17.05 2.68 -0.19
N LYS A 137 16.70 3.55 0.78
CA LYS A 137 17.30 3.57 2.14
C LYS A 137 16.61 2.65 3.15
N GLY A 138 15.61 1.86 2.73
CA GLY A 138 15.17 0.68 3.46
C GLY A 138 14.15 0.90 4.57
N VAL A 139 13.27 1.91 4.48
CA VAL A 139 12.10 2.05 5.38
C VAL A 139 11.28 0.75 5.34
N PRO A 140 11.17 -0.01 6.45
CA PRO A 140 10.59 -1.36 6.44
C PRO A 140 9.19 -1.44 5.85
N GLY A 141 8.36 -0.40 6.06
CA GLY A 141 7.01 -0.31 5.54
C GLY A 141 6.93 -0.29 4.01
N TRP A 142 7.89 0.37 3.34
CA TRP A 142 7.81 0.67 1.90
C TRP A 142 8.61 -0.27 1.00
N ARG A 143 9.42 -1.16 1.59
CA ARG A 143 10.21 -2.14 0.84
C ARG A 143 9.34 -2.92 -0.14
N ASP A 144 9.92 -3.19 -1.30
CA ASP A 144 9.32 -4.03 -2.32
C ASP A 144 9.03 -5.44 -1.78
N ARG A 145 7.81 -5.92 -2.01
CA ARG A 145 7.32 -7.26 -1.61
C ARG A 145 6.80 -8.08 -2.79
N THR A 146 7.03 -7.63 -4.03
CA THR A 146 6.61 -8.30 -5.28
C THR A 146 7.52 -9.48 -5.66
N GLY A 147 8.39 -9.95 -4.75
CA GLY A 147 9.35 -11.01 -5.03
C GLY A 147 8.71 -12.34 -5.47
N LEU A 148 7.66 -12.77 -4.76
CA LEU A 148 6.93 -14.01 -5.09
C LEU A 148 6.07 -13.86 -6.35
N GLU A 149 5.50 -12.68 -6.59
CA GLU A 149 4.80 -12.36 -7.85
C GLU A 149 5.74 -12.52 -9.05
N ARG A 150 6.94 -11.92 -8.99
CA ARG A 150 7.97 -12.10 -10.03
C ARG A 150 8.44 -13.55 -10.15
N ILE A 151 8.45 -14.33 -9.07
CA ILE A 151 8.74 -15.76 -9.14
C ILE A 151 7.59 -16.51 -9.83
N ALA A 152 6.33 -16.24 -9.51
CA ALA A 152 5.19 -16.89 -10.14
C ALA A 152 5.22 -16.71 -11.67
N HIS A 153 5.51 -15.50 -12.16
CA HIS A 153 5.72 -15.26 -13.59
C HIS A 153 6.87 -16.09 -14.17
N ARG A 154 8.01 -16.17 -13.48
CA ARG A 154 9.17 -16.98 -13.92
C ARG A 154 8.89 -18.48 -13.89
N VAL A 155 8.09 -18.96 -12.93
CA VAL A 155 7.62 -20.34 -12.84
C VAL A 155 6.77 -20.69 -14.06
N ILE A 156 5.80 -19.84 -14.41
CA ILE A 156 4.95 -20.01 -15.59
C ILE A 156 5.79 -20.00 -16.87
N GLN A 157 6.71 -19.05 -17.01
CA GLN A 157 7.61 -18.98 -18.17
C GLN A 157 8.49 -20.23 -18.29
N THR A 158 9.01 -20.74 -17.16
CA THR A 158 9.84 -21.95 -17.15
C THR A 158 9.02 -23.19 -17.52
N ALA A 159 7.80 -23.33 -17.00
CA ALA A 159 6.89 -24.42 -17.34
C ALA A 159 6.50 -24.39 -18.83
N ARG A 160 6.20 -23.21 -19.38
CA ARG A 160 5.93 -23.01 -20.81
C ARG A 160 7.13 -23.37 -21.68
N ALA A 161 8.34 -22.95 -21.30
CA ALA A 161 9.55 -23.28 -22.03
C ALA A 161 9.92 -24.77 -21.95
N HIS A 162 9.60 -25.44 -20.84
CA HIS A 162 9.82 -26.88 -20.66
C HIS A 162 8.86 -27.73 -21.51
N ARG A 163 7.66 -27.23 -21.78
CA ARG A 163 6.65 -27.93 -22.57
C ARG A 163 7.13 -28.13 -24.01
N ARG A 164 7.35 -29.40 -24.39
CA ARG A 164 7.89 -29.76 -25.72
C ARG A 164 6.89 -29.65 -26.89
N ARG A 165 5.58 -29.58 -26.64
CA ARG A 165 4.55 -29.36 -27.68
C ARG A 165 3.34 -28.59 -27.14
N PRO A 166 2.81 -27.59 -27.86
CA PRO A 166 1.46 -27.09 -27.63
C PRO A 166 0.47 -28.18 -28.03
N VAL A 167 -0.33 -28.66 -27.08
CA VAL A 167 -1.54 -29.44 -27.39
C VAL A 167 -2.57 -28.40 -27.78
N ALA A 168 -2.86 -28.28 -29.08
CA ALA A 168 -3.98 -27.47 -29.55
C ALA A 168 -5.29 -28.18 -29.18
N PRO A 169 -6.29 -27.46 -28.64
CA PRO A 169 -7.60 -28.04 -28.38
C PRO A 169 -8.29 -28.34 -29.72
N PRO A 170 -8.99 -29.47 -29.86
CA PRO A 170 -9.79 -29.75 -31.06
C PRO A 170 -10.90 -28.72 -31.30
N ASP A 171 -11.45 -28.11 -30.23
CA ASP A 171 -12.76 -27.43 -30.28
C ASP A 171 -12.73 -25.93 -29.88
N GLY A 172 -11.57 -25.27 -29.88
CA GLY A 172 -11.49 -23.82 -29.63
C GLY A 172 -11.81 -23.34 -28.20
N GLY A 173 -11.97 -24.26 -27.25
CA GLY A 173 -12.12 -23.94 -25.82
C GLY A 173 -10.81 -23.52 -25.14
N THR A 174 -10.91 -22.88 -23.96
CA THR A 174 -9.77 -22.55 -23.09
C THR A 174 -8.97 -23.81 -22.77
N THR A 175 -7.77 -23.90 -23.34
CA THR A 175 -6.90 -25.07 -23.18
C THR A 175 -6.14 -24.96 -21.87
N ILE A 176 -6.37 -25.89 -20.95
CA ILE A 176 -5.51 -26.01 -19.77
C ILE A 176 -4.12 -26.44 -20.27
N GLU A 177 -3.15 -25.52 -20.22
CA GLU A 177 -1.79 -25.79 -20.72
C GLU A 177 -1.02 -26.75 -19.80
N PHE A 178 -1.25 -26.62 -18.49
CA PHE A 178 -0.63 -27.39 -17.42
C PHE A 178 -1.32 -27.12 -16.08
N ILE A 179 -1.05 -27.96 -15.09
CA ILE A 179 -1.54 -27.84 -13.71
C ILE A 179 -0.35 -27.61 -12.77
N PHE A 180 -0.46 -26.61 -11.90
CA PHE A 180 0.47 -26.40 -10.78
C PHE A 180 -0.11 -26.90 -9.47
N TYR A 181 0.57 -27.84 -8.83
CA TYR A 181 0.36 -28.15 -7.42
C TYR A 181 1.31 -27.30 -6.58
N VAL A 182 0.76 -26.51 -5.65
CA VAL A 182 1.52 -25.59 -4.80
C VAL A 182 1.52 -26.13 -3.38
N TYR A 183 2.68 -26.60 -2.92
CA TYR A 183 2.80 -27.21 -1.60
C TYR A 183 3.02 -26.13 -0.54
N ALA A 184 2.11 -26.04 0.43
CA ALA A 184 2.22 -25.18 1.63
C ALA A 184 2.66 -23.71 1.40
N GLU A 185 2.31 -23.11 0.25
CA GLU A 185 2.71 -21.73 -0.10
C GLU A 185 1.55 -20.89 -0.60
N PRO A 186 0.74 -20.31 0.30
CA PRO A 186 -0.46 -19.56 -0.09
C PRO A 186 -0.17 -18.37 -1.02
N ALA A 187 0.91 -17.63 -0.76
CA ALA A 187 1.24 -16.45 -1.56
C ALA A 187 1.56 -16.80 -3.03
N LEU A 188 2.32 -17.88 -3.26
CA LEU A 188 2.57 -18.37 -4.62
C LEU A 188 1.31 -18.89 -5.28
N PHE A 189 0.47 -19.61 -4.54
CA PHE A 189 -0.81 -20.10 -5.05
C PHE A 189 -1.68 -18.95 -5.57
N PHE A 190 -1.86 -17.88 -4.79
CA PHE A 190 -2.68 -16.74 -5.21
C PHE A 190 -2.11 -16.01 -6.43
N HIS A 191 -0.79 -15.83 -6.51
CA HIS A 191 -0.18 -15.21 -7.68
C HIS A 191 -0.31 -16.07 -8.94
N LEU A 192 -0.20 -17.40 -8.82
CA LEU A 192 -0.44 -18.32 -9.93
C LEU A 192 -1.91 -18.32 -10.35
N SER A 193 -2.86 -18.35 -9.41
CA SER A 193 -4.30 -18.38 -9.74
C SER A 193 -4.78 -17.11 -10.47
N VAL A 194 -4.17 -15.95 -10.17
CA VAL A 194 -4.49 -14.68 -10.86
C VAL A 194 -3.87 -14.61 -12.27
N ALA A 195 -2.85 -15.42 -12.54
CA ALA A 195 -2.15 -15.44 -13.82
C ALA A 195 -2.81 -16.35 -14.89
N ASP A 196 -4.09 -16.69 -14.71
CA ASP A 196 -4.89 -17.52 -15.61
C ASP A 196 -4.27 -18.91 -15.89
N VAL A 197 -3.65 -19.50 -14.85
CA VAL A 197 -3.16 -20.87 -14.88
C VAL A 197 -3.89 -21.71 -13.82
N VAL A 198 -4.07 -22.99 -14.10
CA VAL A 198 -4.68 -23.90 -13.12
C VAL A 198 -3.67 -24.19 -12.02
N ALA A 199 -3.90 -23.61 -10.84
CA ALA A 199 -3.13 -23.88 -9.64
C ALA A 199 -4.02 -24.51 -8.57
N GLN A 200 -3.49 -25.48 -7.82
CA GLN A 200 -4.16 -26.11 -6.70
C GLN A 200 -3.21 -26.16 -5.49
N PRO A 201 -3.67 -25.73 -4.30
CA PRO A 201 -2.88 -25.88 -3.09
C PRO A 201 -2.92 -27.34 -2.65
N VAL A 202 -1.78 -27.88 -2.22
CA VAL A 202 -1.67 -29.26 -1.72
C VAL A 202 -0.96 -29.32 -0.38
N THR A 203 -1.32 -30.34 0.40
CA THR A 203 -0.74 -30.66 1.70
C THR A 203 0.09 -31.94 1.69
N ASN A 204 -0.02 -32.74 0.62
CA ASN A 204 0.74 -33.97 0.41
C ASN A 204 1.08 -34.14 -1.09
N LEU A 205 1.84 -35.19 -1.40
CA LEU A 205 2.24 -35.52 -2.78
C LEU A 205 1.48 -36.73 -3.34
N ASP A 206 0.30 -37.05 -2.80
CA ASP A 206 -0.45 -38.25 -3.19
C ASP A 206 -0.92 -38.21 -4.66
N PHE A 207 -1.00 -37.01 -5.25
CA PHE A 207 -1.25 -36.83 -6.69
C PHE A 207 -0.15 -37.45 -7.57
N ALA A 208 1.05 -37.67 -7.02
CA ALA A 208 2.17 -38.31 -7.70
C ALA A 208 2.22 -39.83 -7.44
N SER A 209 1.28 -40.37 -6.65
CA SER A 209 1.20 -41.80 -6.39
C SER A 209 1.03 -42.60 -7.68
N PRO A 210 1.66 -43.79 -7.82
CA PRO A 210 1.42 -44.68 -8.96
C PRO A 210 -0.04 -45.10 -9.13
N ALA A 211 -0.83 -45.05 -8.05
CA ALA A 211 -2.26 -45.33 -8.06
C ALA A 211 -3.12 -44.12 -8.46
N ALA A 212 -2.55 -42.91 -8.53
CA ALA A 212 -3.27 -41.71 -8.91
C ALA A 212 -3.59 -41.71 -10.42
N PRO A 213 -4.75 -41.19 -10.84
CA PRO A 213 -5.07 -41.02 -12.26
C PRO A 213 -4.00 -40.18 -12.98
N ARG A 214 -3.50 -40.66 -14.12
CA ARG A 214 -2.56 -39.89 -14.92
C ARG A 214 -3.24 -38.68 -15.54
N SER A 215 -2.64 -37.51 -15.34
CA SER A 215 -3.12 -36.27 -15.94
C SER A 215 -2.85 -36.27 -17.45
N PRO A 216 -3.84 -35.89 -18.30
CA PRO A 216 -3.62 -35.73 -19.74
C PRO A 216 -2.79 -34.48 -20.07
N VAL A 217 -2.59 -33.58 -19.10
CA VAL A 217 -1.80 -32.36 -19.23
C VAL A 217 -0.57 -32.39 -18.32
N PRO A 218 0.53 -31.69 -18.66
CA PRO A 218 1.72 -31.62 -17.82
C PRO A 218 1.40 -31.13 -16.39
N VAL A 219 1.96 -31.82 -15.40
CA VAL A 219 1.81 -31.49 -13.98
C VAL A 219 3.13 -30.99 -13.43
N TYR A 220 3.06 -29.86 -12.72
CA TYR A 220 4.20 -29.24 -12.07
C TYR A 220 3.96 -29.10 -10.58
N LEU A 221 5.02 -29.30 -9.78
CA LEU A 221 5.01 -29.05 -8.34
C LEU A 221 5.84 -27.79 -8.06
N VAL A 222 5.24 -26.85 -7.34
CA VAL A 222 5.89 -25.63 -6.85
C VAL A 222 6.03 -25.74 -5.34
N ALA A 223 7.26 -25.67 -4.85
CA ALA A 223 7.57 -25.71 -3.42
C ALA A 223 8.35 -24.45 -3.03
N GLY A 224 7.80 -23.64 -2.14
CA GLY A 224 8.49 -22.48 -1.58
C GLY A 224 9.12 -22.75 -0.22
N PRO A 225 9.57 -21.71 0.48
CA PRO A 225 10.36 -21.83 1.70
C PRO A 225 9.70 -22.62 2.83
N HIS A 226 8.41 -22.44 3.07
CA HIS A 226 7.66 -23.16 4.11
C HIS A 226 7.63 -24.66 3.80
N ALA A 227 7.42 -25.04 2.54
CA ALA A 227 7.50 -26.44 2.12
C ALA A 227 8.93 -26.99 2.30
N LEU A 228 9.95 -26.26 1.85
CA LEU A 228 11.34 -26.70 1.91
C LEU A 228 11.89 -26.84 3.35
N ARG A 229 11.33 -26.09 4.31
CA ARG A 229 11.64 -26.22 5.74
C ARG A 229 10.87 -27.33 6.44
N SER A 230 9.81 -27.86 5.80
CA SER A 230 8.98 -28.93 6.36
C SER A 230 9.65 -30.30 6.21
N GLU A 231 9.84 -30.99 7.32
CA GLU A 231 10.36 -32.37 7.32
C GLU A 231 9.37 -33.35 6.66
N THR A 232 8.07 -33.12 6.79
CA THR A 232 7.04 -33.92 6.12
C THR A 232 7.16 -33.82 4.61
N PHE A 233 7.34 -32.60 4.08
CA PHE A 233 7.54 -32.41 2.64
C PHE A 233 8.83 -33.07 2.16
N ARG A 234 9.93 -32.93 2.90
CA ARG A 234 11.21 -33.58 2.56
C ARG A 234 11.09 -35.09 2.45
N ARG A 235 10.41 -35.75 3.39
CA ARG A 235 10.19 -37.20 3.36
C ARG A 235 9.35 -37.61 2.16
N GLN A 236 8.21 -36.95 1.95
CA GLN A 236 7.35 -37.21 0.79
C GLN A 236 8.09 -37.00 -0.54
N LEU A 237 8.89 -35.94 -0.65
CA LEU A 237 9.66 -35.68 -1.86
C LEU A 237 10.73 -36.75 -2.11
N GLU A 238 11.32 -37.32 -1.07
CA GLU A 238 12.25 -38.45 -1.20
C GLU A 238 11.52 -39.72 -1.65
N ASP A 239 10.35 -40.01 -1.06
CA ASP A 239 9.51 -41.16 -1.43
C ASP A 239 9.07 -41.09 -2.92
N TYR A 240 8.83 -39.88 -3.44
CA TYR A 240 8.45 -39.63 -4.82
C TYR A 240 9.59 -39.10 -5.70
N ARG A 241 10.85 -39.24 -5.29
CA ARG A 241 11.99 -38.61 -5.96
C ARG A 241 12.09 -38.97 -7.44
N ASP A 242 11.82 -40.21 -7.80
CA ASP A 242 11.88 -40.70 -9.18
C ASP A 242 10.72 -40.19 -10.06
N HIS A 243 9.68 -39.63 -9.46
CA HIS A 243 8.54 -39.04 -10.16
C HIS A 243 8.75 -37.57 -10.50
N PHE A 244 9.75 -36.90 -9.92
CA PHE A 244 9.97 -35.47 -10.10
C PHE A 244 11.33 -35.17 -10.73
N VAL A 245 11.34 -34.19 -11.62
CA VAL A 245 12.55 -33.59 -12.18
C VAL A 245 12.58 -32.13 -11.76
N LEU A 246 13.61 -31.73 -11.00
CA LEU A 246 13.82 -30.33 -10.66
C LEU A 246 14.14 -29.56 -11.95
N LEU A 247 13.26 -28.63 -12.33
CA LEU A 247 13.46 -27.78 -13.50
C LEU A 247 14.28 -26.54 -13.18
N ASN A 248 13.97 -25.89 -12.06
CA ASN A 248 14.63 -24.64 -11.69
C ASN A 248 14.50 -24.34 -10.20
N GLU A 249 15.43 -23.52 -9.70
CA GLU A 249 15.43 -22.96 -8.35
C GLU A 249 15.51 -21.43 -8.44
N PHE A 250 14.49 -20.76 -7.91
CA PHE A 250 14.37 -19.32 -7.91
C PHE A 250 14.75 -18.78 -6.54
N ALA A 251 15.92 -18.15 -6.44
CA ALA A 251 16.28 -17.39 -5.25
C ALA A 251 15.49 -16.07 -5.20
N TYR A 252 15.03 -15.71 -4.01
CA TYR A 252 14.56 -14.36 -3.71
C TYR A 252 14.96 -13.94 -2.31
N ARG A 253 14.94 -12.64 -2.07
CA ARG A 253 15.21 -12.05 -0.76
C ARG A 253 13.89 -11.53 -0.20
N PRO A 254 13.26 -12.24 0.75
CA PRO A 254 12.07 -11.73 1.40
C PRO A 254 12.38 -10.43 2.14
N SER A 255 11.40 -9.54 2.24
CA SER A 255 11.56 -8.37 3.10
C SER A 255 11.72 -8.83 4.57
N PRO A 256 12.47 -8.10 5.42
CA PRO A 256 12.59 -8.45 6.84
C PRO A 256 11.24 -8.59 7.53
N LEU A 257 10.22 -7.84 7.08
CA LEU A 257 8.88 -7.97 7.62
C LEU A 257 8.26 -9.35 7.35
N VAL A 258 8.49 -9.91 6.17
CA VAL A 258 8.02 -11.27 5.85
C VAL A 258 8.80 -12.29 6.68
N LEU A 259 10.12 -12.09 6.82
CA LEU A 259 10.96 -12.96 7.65
C LEU A 259 10.57 -12.94 9.13
N LEU A 260 10.02 -11.83 9.65
CA LEU A 260 9.54 -11.74 11.03
C LEU A 260 8.33 -12.66 11.33
N ASN A 261 7.66 -13.18 10.31
CA ASN A 261 6.61 -14.19 10.52
C ASN A 261 7.21 -15.55 10.91
N ASP A 262 8.44 -15.82 10.49
CA ASP A 262 9.08 -17.13 10.60
C ASP A 262 10.25 -17.15 11.60
N TYR A 263 10.86 -16.00 11.86
CA TYR A 263 12.11 -15.88 12.62
C TYR A 263 12.02 -14.82 13.71
N ASP A 264 12.71 -15.08 14.83
CA ASP A 264 12.85 -14.10 15.90
C ASP A 264 13.60 -12.85 15.39
N PRO A 265 13.11 -11.63 15.70
CA PRO A 265 13.77 -10.37 15.32
C PRO A 265 15.26 -10.29 15.63
N ARG A 266 15.73 -10.96 16.69
CA ARG A 266 17.12 -10.97 17.15
C ARG A 266 18.03 -11.84 16.27
N THR A 267 17.46 -12.72 15.46
CA THR A 267 18.17 -13.69 14.60
C THR A 267 18.12 -13.33 13.12
N LEU A 268 17.51 -12.17 12.80
CA LEU A 268 17.33 -11.72 11.44
C LEU A 268 18.58 -11.03 10.91
N ASP A 269 19.45 -11.81 10.28
CA ASP A 269 20.47 -11.26 9.41
C ASP A 269 19.81 -10.75 8.13
N GLY A 270 20.05 -9.48 7.81
CA GLY A 270 19.38 -8.78 6.72
C GLY A 270 19.60 -9.38 5.33
N ALA A 271 20.51 -10.36 5.19
CA ALA A 271 20.89 -11.00 3.93
C ALA A 271 20.25 -12.39 3.68
N LYS A 272 19.29 -12.85 4.51
CA LYS A 272 18.64 -14.15 4.28
C LYS A 272 18.00 -14.22 2.89
N GLN A 273 18.39 -15.24 2.13
CA GLN A 273 17.81 -15.60 0.86
C GLN A 273 16.97 -16.86 1.04
N GLU A 274 15.81 -16.85 0.42
CA GLU A 274 14.87 -17.95 0.40
C GLU A 274 14.75 -18.47 -1.04
N LYS A 275 14.28 -19.71 -1.19
CA LYS A 275 14.25 -20.40 -2.47
C LYS A 275 12.86 -20.92 -2.78
N VAL A 276 12.49 -20.88 -4.05
CA VAL A 276 11.32 -21.55 -4.61
C VAL A 276 11.80 -22.55 -5.64
N ARG A 277 11.33 -23.79 -5.56
CA ARG A 277 11.68 -24.86 -6.49
C ARG A 277 10.48 -25.22 -7.35
N LEU A 278 10.77 -25.42 -8.64
CA LEU A 278 9.82 -25.92 -9.62
C LEU A 278 10.25 -27.29 -10.07
N TYR A 279 9.36 -28.27 -9.91
CA TYR A 279 9.54 -29.63 -10.37
C TYR A 279 8.54 -29.94 -11.47
N ALA A 280 8.97 -30.66 -12.50
CA ALA A 280 8.08 -31.34 -13.44
C ALA A 280 7.83 -32.76 -12.95
N MET A 281 6.57 -33.19 -12.98
CA MET A 281 6.23 -34.59 -12.79
C MET A 281 6.55 -35.36 -14.08
N ARG A 282 7.17 -36.53 -13.93
CA ARG A 282 7.41 -37.45 -15.05
C ARG A 282 6.08 -38.08 -15.48
N PRO A 283 5.87 -38.27 -16.80
CA PRO A 283 4.66 -38.91 -17.33
C PRO A 283 4.56 -40.40 -16.98
#